data_AF-A0A835X2C3-F1
#
_entry.id   AF-A0A835X2C3-F1
#
_cell.length_a   1.000
_cell.length_b   1.000
_cell.length_c   1.000
_cell.angle_alpha   90.00
_cell.angle_beta   90.00
_cell.angle_gamma   90.00
#
_symmetry.space_group_name_H-M   'P 1'
#
loop_
_entity.id
_entity.type
_entity.pdbx_description
1 polymer ?
#
loop_
_entity_poly.entity_id
_entity_poly.type
_entity_poly.pdbx_seq_one_letter_code
_entity_poly.pdbx_strand_id
1 'polypeptide(L)'
;MLKPKHFEKMAGILKEGADKKQINETANEIRLQLNPHPAGQLELNVPTLKDGTKLYGMQHKYRETCLFFPSQSQTCHAYCSFCFRWPQFVGMDEMKFAMKESEQLVQYLIEHPEISDVLFTGGDPLIMKAKMFESYIDALLEADLPNLKTIRIGTKALAYWPYKFLTDDDADQTLQTFEKVTNKGLHLAIMAHYNHQIELSTNANT
;
A
#
# COMPACT_ATOMS: atom_id res chain seq x y z
N MET A 1 -15.82 -12.92 -7.85
CA MET A 1 -17.02 -13.46 -7.18
C MET A 1 -16.75 -14.91 -6.79
N LEU A 2 -17.17 -15.35 -5.60
CA LEU A 2 -17.03 -16.75 -5.18
C LEU A 2 -17.79 -17.67 -6.13
N LYS A 3 -17.21 -18.83 -6.48
CA LYS A 3 -17.95 -19.87 -7.23
C LYS A 3 -19.01 -20.47 -6.29
N PRO A 4 -20.17 -20.92 -6.79
CA PRO A 4 -21.21 -21.54 -5.95
C PRO A 4 -20.65 -22.66 -5.05
N LYS A 5 -19.75 -23.50 -5.57
CA LYS A 5 -19.06 -24.55 -4.79
C LYS A 5 -18.27 -24.03 -3.58
N HIS A 6 -17.68 -22.85 -3.70
CA HIS A 6 -16.90 -22.23 -2.61
C HIS A 6 -17.83 -21.69 -1.53
N PHE A 7 -18.95 -21.08 -1.95
CA PHE A 7 -20.00 -20.61 -1.03
C PHE A 7 -20.60 -21.78 -0.24
N GLU A 8 -21.05 -22.84 -0.92
CA GLU A 8 -21.66 -24.00 -0.26
C GLU A 8 -20.70 -24.66 0.73
N LYS A 9 -19.42 -24.77 0.38
CA LYS A 9 -18.39 -25.31 1.29
C LYS A 9 -18.26 -24.49 2.58
N MET A 10 -18.18 -23.16 2.46
CA MET A 10 -18.12 -22.29 3.64
C MET A 10 -19.42 -22.29 4.45
N ALA A 11 -20.57 -22.27 3.77
CA ALA A 11 -21.87 -22.28 4.44
C ALA A 11 -22.11 -23.60 5.19
N GLY A 12 -21.66 -24.74 4.63
CA GLY A 12 -21.74 -26.05 5.26
C GLY A 12 -21.00 -26.11 6.59
N ILE A 13 -19.70 -25.80 6.58
CA ILE A 13 -18.88 -25.88 7.80
C ILE A 13 -19.38 -24.92 8.91
N LEU A 14 -19.91 -23.75 8.53
CA LEU A 14 -20.47 -22.80 9.50
C LEU A 14 -21.75 -23.32 10.13
N LYS A 15 -22.62 -23.98 9.35
CA LYS A 15 -23.85 -24.61 9.86
C LYS A 15 -23.55 -25.82 10.77
N GLU A 16 -22.45 -26.52 10.52
CA GLU A 16 -21.98 -27.66 11.32
C GLU A 16 -21.30 -27.24 12.63
N GLY A 17 -21.16 -25.94 12.89
CA GLY A 17 -20.53 -25.44 14.11
C GLY A 17 -19.01 -25.62 14.15
N ALA A 18 -18.37 -25.62 12.98
CA ALA A 18 -16.93 -25.75 12.86
C ALA A 18 -16.18 -24.72 13.71
N ASP A 19 -15.04 -25.13 14.26
CA ASP A 19 -14.21 -24.24 15.06
C ASP A 19 -13.46 -23.20 14.20
N LYS A 20 -12.86 -22.21 14.87
CA LYS A 20 -12.14 -21.12 14.19
C LYS A 20 -11.00 -21.64 13.31
N LYS A 21 -10.37 -22.76 13.66
CA LYS A 21 -9.25 -23.33 12.90
C LYS A 21 -9.78 -23.92 11.59
N GLN A 22 -10.83 -24.73 11.64
CA GLN A 22 -11.47 -25.35 10.48
C GLN A 22 -12.04 -24.30 9.51
N ILE A 23 -12.64 -23.23 10.05
CA ILE A 23 -13.12 -22.08 9.27
C ILE A 23 -11.96 -21.43 8.51
N ASN A 24 -10.84 -21.17 9.20
CA ASN A 24 -9.67 -20.52 8.60
C ASN A 24 -9.01 -21.40 7.54
N GLU A 25 -8.83 -22.69 7.80
CA GLU A 25 -8.25 -23.64 6.85
C GLU A 25 -9.07 -23.72 5.57
N THR A 26 -10.39 -23.86 5.69
CA THR A 26 -11.29 -23.93 4.52
C THR A 26 -11.30 -22.62 3.75
N ALA A 27 -11.34 -21.49 4.45
CA ALA A 27 -11.27 -20.18 3.81
C ALA A 27 -9.95 -19.98 3.05
N ASN A 28 -8.82 -20.44 3.61
CA ASN A 28 -7.50 -20.36 2.96
C ASN A 28 -7.40 -21.27 1.73
N GLU A 29 -7.94 -22.49 1.78
CA GLU A 29 -8.00 -23.38 0.62
C GLU A 29 -8.78 -22.76 -0.53
N ILE A 30 -9.94 -22.15 -0.25
CA ILE A 30 -10.74 -21.45 -1.26
C ILE A 30 -9.98 -20.25 -1.82
N ARG A 31 -9.38 -19.44 -0.94
CA ARG A 31 -8.57 -18.26 -1.28
C ARG A 31 -7.46 -18.58 -2.28
N LEU A 32 -6.73 -19.68 -2.07
CA LEU A 32 -5.66 -20.12 -2.98
C LEU A 32 -6.17 -20.47 -4.39
N GLN A 33 -7.44 -20.81 -4.54
CA GLN A 33 -8.06 -21.09 -5.85
C GLN A 33 -8.56 -19.84 -6.59
N LEU A 34 -8.56 -18.67 -5.95
CA LEU A 34 -9.14 -17.43 -6.48
C LEU A 34 -8.10 -16.47 -7.08
N ASN A 35 -6.95 -17.00 -7.51
CA ASN A 35 -5.78 -16.24 -7.93
C ASN A 35 -5.30 -15.30 -6.81
N PRO A 36 -4.65 -15.85 -5.77
CA PRO A 36 -4.10 -15.08 -4.66
C PRO A 36 -2.87 -14.27 -5.09
N HIS A 37 -2.56 -14.18 -6.38
CA HIS A 37 -1.37 -13.49 -6.83
C HIS A 37 -1.45 -13.10 -8.31
N PRO A 38 -2.36 -12.18 -8.66
CA PRO A 38 -2.53 -11.81 -10.05
C PRO A 38 -1.23 -11.19 -10.60
N ALA A 39 -0.78 -11.72 -11.74
CA ALA A 39 0.32 -11.18 -12.55
C ALA A 39 1.72 -11.19 -11.89
N GLY A 40 2.05 -12.18 -11.06
CA GLY A 40 3.43 -12.44 -10.67
C GLY A 40 4.11 -11.37 -9.79
N GLN A 41 3.35 -10.56 -9.05
CA GLN A 41 3.85 -9.46 -8.19
C GLN A 41 5.07 -9.77 -7.27
N LEU A 42 5.19 -10.94 -6.66
CA LEU A 42 6.29 -11.43 -5.81
C LEU A 42 7.55 -11.80 -6.60
N GLU A 43 7.42 -12.09 -7.89
CA GLU A 43 8.52 -12.58 -8.73
C GLU A 43 8.93 -11.56 -9.80
N LEU A 44 7.96 -10.77 -10.27
CA LEU A 44 8.10 -9.82 -11.36
C LEU A 44 8.24 -8.42 -10.77
N ASN A 45 9.36 -7.76 -11.11
CA ASN A 45 9.70 -6.38 -10.77
C ASN A 45 10.21 -6.13 -9.35
N VAL A 46 10.45 -7.17 -8.53
CA VAL A 46 11.18 -7.00 -7.26
C VAL A 46 12.61 -6.58 -7.60
N PRO A 47 13.04 -5.36 -7.23
CA PRO A 47 14.36 -4.90 -7.57
C PRO A 47 15.41 -5.49 -6.64
N THR A 48 16.66 -5.45 -7.10
CA THR A 48 17.82 -5.92 -6.35
C THR A 48 18.82 -4.77 -6.28
N LEU A 49 19.41 -4.55 -5.11
CA LEU A 49 20.58 -3.67 -4.94
C LEU A 49 21.81 -4.28 -5.64
N LYS A 50 22.84 -3.46 -5.88
CA LYS A 50 24.11 -3.92 -6.50
C LYS A 50 24.80 -5.06 -5.74
N ASP A 51 24.59 -5.15 -4.43
CA ASP A 51 25.15 -6.20 -3.57
C ASP A 51 24.38 -7.54 -3.64
N GLY A 52 23.27 -7.59 -4.40
CA GLY A 52 22.42 -8.78 -4.54
C GLY A 52 21.24 -8.84 -3.57
N THR A 53 21.06 -7.85 -2.70
CA THR A 53 19.93 -7.78 -1.76
C THR A 53 18.62 -7.51 -2.50
N LYS A 54 17.64 -8.40 -2.37
CA LYS A 54 16.30 -8.22 -2.95
C LYS A 54 15.43 -7.34 -2.06
N LEU A 55 14.72 -6.39 -2.67
CA LEU A 55 13.89 -5.41 -1.96
C LEU A 55 12.41 -5.76 -2.02
N TYR A 56 11.97 -6.69 -1.17
CA TYR A 56 10.61 -7.27 -1.22
C TYR A 56 9.46 -6.30 -0.89
N GLY A 57 9.72 -5.10 -0.37
CA GLY A 57 8.72 -4.04 -0.26
C GLY A 57 8.87 -2.96 -1.32
N MET A 58 9.45 -3.30 -2.47
CA MET A 58 9.61 -2.41 -3.61
C MET A 58 9.27 -3.11 -4.91
N GLN A 59 8.81 -2.33 -5.90
CA GLN A 59 8.71 -2.77 -7.28
C GLN A 59 9.25 -1.68 -8.21
N HIS A 60 10.28 -1.99 -9.01
CA HIS A 60 10.71 -1.12 -10.10
C HIS A 60 9.87 -1.47 -11.34
N LYS A 61 8.71 -0.81 -11.48
CA LYS A 61 7.67 -1.21 -12.43
C LYS A 61 7.87 -0.65 -13.84
N TYR A 62 8.35 0.59 -13.93
CA TYR A 62 8.68 1.27 -15.18
C TYR A 62 10.03 1.96 -15.00
N ARG A 63 10.75 2.21 -16.09
CA ARG A 63 12.10 2.79 -16.06
C ARG A 63 12.23 4.00 -15.13
N GLU A 64 11.22 4.86 -15.09
CA GLU A 64 11.24 6.08 -14.28
C GLU A 64 10.47 5.96 -12.95
N THR A 65 9.77 4.85 -12.70
CA THR A 65 8.80 4.73 -11.61
C THR A 65 9.10 3.55 -10.68
N CYS A 66 9.37 3.88 -9.42
CA CYS A 66 9.49 2.92 -8.33
C CYS A 66 8.26 2.95 -7.43
N LEU A 67 7.70 1.79 -7.12
CA LEU A 67 6.64 1.62 -6.14
C LEU A 67 7.27 1.19 -4.82
N PHE A 68 6.92 1.88 -3.74
CA PHE A 68 7.34 1.56 -2.39
C PHE A 68 6.14 1.08 -1.56
N PHE A 69 6.35 -0.01 -0.84
CA PHE A 69 5.35 -0.70 -0.01
C PHE A 69 5.82 -0.68 1.46
N PRO A 70 5.57 0.42 2.19
CA PRO A 70 5.86 0.48 3.62
C PRO A 70 5.25 -0.69 4.37
N SER A 71 5.95 -1.21 5.38
CA SER A 71 5.42 -2.32 6.18
C SER A 71 4.09 -1.96 6.90
N GLN A 72 3.90 -0.69 7.21
CA GLN A 72 2.71 -0.12 7.85
C GLN A 72 1.61 0.24 6.84
N SER A 73 1.89 0.17 5.53
CA SER A 73 0.86 0.30 4.49
C SER A 73 0.23 -1.04 4.11
N GLN A 74 0.55 -2.13 4.82
CA GLN A 74 -0.03 -3.46 4.62
C GLN A 74 -1.41 -3.60 5.27
N THR A 75 -2.14 -2.52 5.48
CA THR A 75 -3.55 -2.48 5.86
C THR A 75 -4.23 -1.33 5.10
N CYS A 76 -5.57 -1.33 5.04
CA CYS A 76 -6.33 -0.30 4.33
C CYS A 76 -7.38 0.34 5.23
N HIS A 77 -7.71 1.61 4.97
CA HIS A 77 -8.93 2.22 5.52
C HIS A 77 -10.20 1.44 5.10
N ALA A 78 -10.19 0.90 3.88
CA ALA A 78 -11.27 0.06 3.36
C ALA A 78 -10.74 -1.14 2.57
N TYR A 79 -11.23 -2.33 2.89
CA TYR A 79 -10.95 -3.55 2.13
C TYR A 79 -11.92 -3.67 0.95
N CYS A 80 -11.47 -3.22 -0.21
CA CYS A 80 -12.25 -3.31 -1.45
C CYS A 80 -12.44 -4.79 -1.83
N SER A 81 -13.67 -5.22 -2.10
CA SER A 81 -13.98 -6.60 -2.50
C SER A 81 -13.34 -7.03 -3.83
N PHE A 82 -12.90 -6.06 -4.63
CA PHE A 82 -12.18 -6.21 -5.89
C PHE A 82 -10.68 -5.90 -5.77
N CYS A 83 -10.14 -5.75 -4.55
CA CYS A 83 -8.73 -5.45 -4.34
C CYS A 83 -7.86 -6.57 -4.91
N PHE A 84 -7.06 -6.30 -5.93
CA PHE A 84 -6.14 -7.29 -6.51
C PHE A 84 -4.90 -7.55 -5.62
N ARG A 85 -4.69 -6.75 -4.56
CA ARG A 85 -3.65 -6.91 -3.53
C ARG A 85 -4.20 -7.48 -2.22
N TRP A 86 -5.41 -8.06 -2.23
CA TRP A 86 -6.03 -8.71 -1.07
C TRP A 86 -5.17 -9.75 -0.32
N PRO A 87 -4.23 -10.50 -0.95
CA PRO A 87 -3.39 -11.49 -0.26
C PRO A 87 -2.54 -10.88 0.87
N GLN A 88 -2.22 -9.58 0.77
CA GLN A 88 -1.43 -8.85 1.76
C GLN A 88 -2.15 -8.72 3.12
N PHE A 89 -3.49 -8.83 3.15
CA PHE A 89 -4.30 -8.52 4.34
C PHE A 89 -4.95 -9.74 5.01
N VAL A 90 -4.78 -10.95 4.46
CA VAL A 90 -5.47 -12.17 4.95
C VAL A 90 -4.65 -12.97 5.97
N GLY A 91 -3.60 -12.39 6.55
CA GLY A 91 -2.76 -13.05 7.55
C GLY A 91 -1.85 -14.15 6.99
N MET A 92 -1.58 -14.11 5.67
CA MET A 92 -0.59 -14.96 5.03
C MET A 92 0.74 -14.20 5.00
N ASP A 93 1.51 -14.29 6.08
CA ASP A 93 2.71 -13.46 6.29
C ASP A 93 3.75 -13.61 5.17
N GLU A 94 3.81 -14.77 4.51
CA GLU A 94 4.67 -15.05 3.36
C GLU A 94 4.31 -14.25 2.09
N MET A 95 3.14 -13.61 2.04
CA MET A 95 2.62 -12.85 0.88
C MET A 95 2.68 -11.32 1.06
N LYS A 96 3.27 -10.83 2.15
CA LYS A 96 3.37 -9.39 2.44
C LYS A 96 4.57 -8.74 1.75
N PHE A 97 4.38 -7.55 1.18
CA PHE A 97 5.44 -6.72 0.61
C PHE A 97 5.77 -5.62 1.62
N ALA A 98 6.80 -5.80 2.42
CA ALA A 98 7.07 -4.89 3.53
C ALA A 98 8.55 -4.53 3.58
N MET A 99 8.83 -3.22 3.56
CA MET A 99 10.14 -2.68 3.88
C MET A 99 10.01 -1.81 5.12
N LYS A 100 10.86 -2.09 6.11
CA LYS A 100 10.96 -1.26 7.32
C LYS A 100 11.83 -0.03 7.08
N GLU A 101 12.79 -0.15 6.18
CA GLU A 101 13.94 0.74 6.11
C GLU A 101 13.83 1.67 4.89
N SER A 102 13.63 2.96 5.15
CA SER A 102 13.76 4.03 4.15
C SER A 102 15.16 4.09 3.54
N GLU A 103 16.17 3.64 4.28
CA GLU A 103 17.58 3.59 3.85
C GLU A 103 17.76 2.75 2.59
N GLN A 104 17.13 1.57 2.52
CA GLN A 104 17.23 0.70 1.35
C GLN A 104 16.52 1.28 0.12
N LEU A 105 15.39 1.99 0.32
CA LEU A 105 14.74 2.75 -0.74
C LEU A 105 15.67 3.85 -1.26
N VAL A 106 16.25 4.65 -0.37
CA VAL A 106 17.19 5.72 -0.74
C VAL A 106 18.39 5.15 -1.48
N GLN A 107 19.01 4.09 -0.96
CA GLN A 107 20.13 3.40 -1.59
C GLN A 107 19.79 2.97 -3.01
N TYR A 108 18.62 2.35 -3.20
CA TYR A 108 18.16 1.94 -4.51
C TYR A 108 18.00 3.11 -5.48
N LEU A 109 17.41 4.23 -5.02
CA LEU A 109 17.22 5.43 -5.85
C LEU A 109 18.55 6.11 -6.21
N ILE A 110 19.57 6.02 -5.35
CA ILE A 110 20.93 6.49 -5.66
C ILE A 110 21.56 5.60 -6.75
N GLU A 111 21.36 4.29 -6.67
CA GLU A 111 21.89 3.33 -7.64
C GLU A 111 21.20 3.41 -9.02
N HIS A 112 19.98 3.95 -9.06
CA HIS A 112 19.09 4.00 -10.22
C HIS A 112 18.65 5.42 -10.58
N PRO A 113 19.54 6.25 -11.16
CA PRO A 113 19.28 7.65 -11.45
C PRO A 113 18.20 7.88 -12.53
N GLU A 114 17.81 6.85 -13.27
CA GLU A 114 16.68 6.88 -14.19
C GLU A 114 15.32 7.08 -13.49
N ILE A 115 15.22 6.76 -12.20
CA ILE A 115 13.99 6.88 -11.43
C ILE A 115 13.76 8.35 -11.07
N SER A 116 12.59 8.86 -11.45
CA SER A 116 12.16 10.23 -11.16
C SER A 116 10.82 10.31 -10.42
N ASP A 117 10.12 9.19 -10.30
CA ASP A 117 8.81 9.08 -9.63
C ASP A 117 8.82 7.94 -8.60
N VAL A 118 8.50 8.28 -7.35
CA VAL A 118 8.31 7.30 -6.28
C VAL A 118 6.84 7.29 -5.88
N LEU A 119 6.19 6.12 -5.98
CA LEU A 119 4.81 5.91 -5.58
C LEU A 119 4.73 5.11 -4.27
N PHE A 120 4.30 5.77 -3.20
CA PHE A 120 3.90 5.11 -1.95
C PHE A 120 2.56 4.41 -2.17
N THR A 121 2.53 3.09 -1.94
CA THR A 121 1.34 2.25 -2.16
C THR A 121 1.38 1.01 -1.24
N GLY A 122 0.62 -0.04 -1.58
CA GLY A 122 0.37 -1.22 -0.76
C GLY A 122 -1.12 -1.44 -0.59
N GLY A 123 -1.56 -1.49 0.66
CA GLY A 123 -2.97 -1.30 1.01
C GLY A 123 -3.36 0.17 0.96
N ASP A 124 -3.00 0.92 1.99
CA ASP A 124 -3.16 2.37 2.04
C ASP A 124 -2.03 2.99 2.87
N PRO A 125 -1.09 3.74 2.27
CA PRO A 125 -0.01 4.38 3.01
C PRO A 125 -0.52 5.33 4.09
N LEU A 126 -1.65 6.02 3.89
CA LEU A 126 -2.10 7.05 4.82
C LEU A 126 -2.86 6.48 6.02
N ILE A 127 -2.94 5.16 6.16
CA ILE A 127 -3.37 4.52 7.41
C ILE A 127 -2.30 4.64 8.50
N MET A 128 -1.04 4.87 8.12
CA MET A 128 0.03 5.03 9.09
C MET A 128 -0.08 6.39 9.80
N LYS A 129 0.38 6.43 11.06
CA LYS A 129 0.50 7.68 11.80
C LYS A 129 1.43 8.66 11.06
N ALA A 130 1.10 9.95 11.10
CA ALA A 130 1.80 10.99 10.35
C ALA A 130 3.32 10.95 10.60
N LYS A 131 3.73 10.79 11.86
CA LYS A 131 5.15 10.65 12.25
C LYS A 131 5.90 9.52 11.51
N MET A 132 5.23 8.40 11.26
CA MET A 132 5.83 7.29 10.51
C MET A 132 5.91 7.60 9.02
N PHE A 133 4.87 8.22 8.46
CA PHE A 133 4.88 8.66 7.07
C PHE A 133 5.98 9.71 6.83
N GLU A 134 6.06 10.67 7.74
CA GLU A 134 7.07 11.73 7.78
C GLU A 134 8.49 11.17 7.76
N SER A 135 8.82 10.16 8.56
CA SER A 135 10.18 9.61 8.54
C SER A 135 10.58 8.97 7.21
N TYR A 136 9.61 8.42 6.46
CA TYR A 136 9.89 7.92 5.11
C TYR A 136 10.14 9.06 4.12
N ILE A 137 9.35 10.14 4.24
CA ILE A 137 9.49 11.33 3.41
C ILE A 137 10.80 12.05 3.72
N ASP A 138 11.07 12.34 4.99
CA ASP A 138 12.28 13.03 5.44
C ASP A 138 13.54 12.32 4.93
N ALA A 139 13.60 10.98 5.01
CA ALA A 139 14.72 10.21 4.46
C ALA A 139 14.93 10.45 2.94
N LEU A 140 13.87 10.59 2.15
CA LEU A 140 13.98 10.90 0.71
C LEU A 140 14.41 12.35 0.47
N LEU A 141 13.93 13.29 1.29
CA LEU A 141 14.27 14.71 1.17
C LEU A 141 15.71 15.00 1.62
N GLU A 142 16.18 14.32 2.66
CA GLU A 142 17.54 14.41 3.21
C GLU A 142 18.59 13.80 2.27
N ALA A 143 18.22 12.74 1.55
CA ALA A 143 19.10 12.10 0.56
C ALA A 143 19.44 12.98 -0.65
N ASP A 144 18.72 14.09 -0.84
CA ASP A 144 18.93 15.08 -1.91
C ASP A 144 19.07 14.46 -3.31
N LEU A 145 18.16 13.54 -3.63
CA LEU A 145 18.17 12.75 -4.87
C LEU A 145 17.95 13.68 -6.08
N PRO A 146 18.96 13.94 -6.93
CA PRO A 146 18.89 14.99 -7.96
C PRO A 146 17.86 14.69 -9.07
N ASN A 147 17.58 13.41 -9.29
CA ASN A 147 16.71 12.93 -10.35
C ASN A 147 15.26 12.80 -9.90
N LEU A 148 15.00 12.73 -8.59
CA LEU A 148 13.65 12.61 -8.05
C LEU A 148 12.90 13.91 -8.32
N LYS A 149 11.73 13.79 -8.97
CA LYS A 149 10.86 14.93 -9.30
C LYS A 149 9.51 14.82 -8.63
N THR A 150 9.00 13.61 -8.49
CA THR A 150 7.63 13.37 -8.04
C THR A 150 7.58 12.34 -6.92
N ILE A 151 6.83 12.66 -5.88
CA ILE A 151 6.37 11.69 -4.88
C ILE A 151 4.85 11.56 -5.06
N ARG A 152 4.39 10.33 -5.29
CA ARG A 152 2.97 10.01 -5.40
C ARG A 152 2.51 9.17 -4.22
N ILE A 153 1.27 9.34 -3.82
CA ILE A 153 0.65 8.58 -2.73
C ILE A 153 -0.65 7.97 -3.25
N GLY A 154 -0.70 6.64 -3.35
CA GLY A 154 -1.92 5.92 -3.68
C GLY A 154 -2.73 5.59 -2.44
N THR A 155 -3.87 6.26 -2.24
CA THR A 155 -4.65 6.18 -1.00
C THR A 155 -6.15 6.14 -1.27
N LYS A 156 -6.90 5.43 -0.41
CA LYS A 156 -8.37 5.48 -0.37
C LYS A 156 -8.88 6.33 0.79
N ALA A 157 -7.98 6.87 1.62
CA ALA A 157 -8.33 7.72 2.76
C ALA A 157 -9.23 8.89 2.36
N LEU A 158 -8.97 9.58 1.24
CA LEU A 158 -9.81 10.70 0.79
C LEU A 158 -11.30 10.32 0.65
N ALA A 159 -11.58 9.12 0.14
CA ALA A 159 -12.94 8.65 -0.08
C ALA A 159 -13.60 8.04 1.17
N TYR A 160 -12.80 7.37 2.00
CA TYR A 160 -13.34 6.51 3.07
C TYR A 160 -13.10 7.07 4.48
N TRP A 161 -12.00 7.81 4.67
CA TRP A 161 -11.62 8.40 5.95
C TRP A 161 -10.98 9.80 5.74
N PRO A 162 -11.75 10.79 5.23
CA PRO A 162 -11.23 12.13 4.97
C PRO A 162 -10.75 12.86 6.25
N TYR A 163 -11.20 12.41 7.43
CA TYR A 163 -10.77 12.93 8.73
C TYR A 163 -9.25 12.86 8.94
N LYS A 164 -8.56 11.95 8.26
CA LYS A 164 -7.08 11.88 8.21
C LYS A 164 -6.42 13.21 7.85
N PHE A 165 -7.13 14.06 7.11
CA PHE A 165 -6.64 15.35 6.63
C PHE A 165 -7.32 16.54 7.30
N LEU A 166 -8.27 16.32 8.20
CA LEU A 166 -9.16 17.37 8.71
C LEU A 166 -9.20 17.42 10.23
N THR A 167 -9.38 16.29 10.90
CA THR A 167 -9.71 16.27 12.34
C THR A 167 -9.00 15.19 13.15
N ASP A 168 -8.36 14.22 12.50
CA ASP A 168 -7.52 13.25 13.21
C ASP A 168 -6.41 13.99 13.97
N ASP A 169 -5.97 13.40 15.08
CA ASP A 169 -4.96 13.98 15.98
C ASP A 169 -3.64 14.37 15.30
N ASP A 170 -3.35 13.74 14.15
CA ASP A 170 -2.15 13.94 13.35
C ASP A 170 -2.41 14.54 11.95
N ALA A 171 -3.59 15.14 11.73
CA ALA A 171 -3.96 15.75 10.46
C ALA A 171 -3.00 16.88 10.05
N ASP A 172 -2.73 17.82 10.96
CA ASP A 172 -1.81 18.94 10.72
C ASP A 172 -0.40 18.44 10.38
N GLN A 173 0.11 17.43 11.10
CA GLN A 173 1.42 16.84 10.83
C GLN A 173 1.46 16.17 9.45
N THR A 174 0.36 15.54 9.03
CA THR A 174 0.25 14.95 7.69
C THR A 174 0.35 16.04 6.61
N LEU A 175 -0.37 17.15 6.77
CA LEU A 175 -0.33 18.29 5.84
C LEU A 175 1.04 18.99 5.85
N GLN A 176 1.67 19.16 7.00
CA GLN A 176 3.02 19.69 7.12
C GLN A 176 4.03 18.80 6.38
N THR A 177 3.89 17.47 6.48
CA THR A 177 4.74 16.53 5.74
C THR A 177 4.59 16.71 4.22
N PHE A 178 3.36 16.95 3.74
CA PHE A 178 3.12 17.25 2.32
C PHE A 178 3.79 18.57 1.91
N GLU A 179 3.71 19.58 2.77
CA GLU A 179 4.34 20.88 2.55
C GLU A 179 5.87 20.75 2.43
N LYS A 180 6.51 19.91 3.26
CA LYS A 180 7.96 19.63 3.17
C LYS A 180 8.35 19.16 1.76
N VAL A 181 7.56 18.27 1.16
CA VAL A 181 7.82 17.75 -0.20
C VAL A 181 7.80 18.89 -1.21
N THR A 182 6.75 19.71 -1.18
CA THR A 182 6.62 20.84 -2.12
C THR A 182 7.65 21.93 -1.88
N ASN A 183 8.02 22.19 -0.62
CA ASN A 183 9.04 23.18 -0.25
C ASN A 183 10.45 22.77 -0.70
N LYS A 184 10.73 21.45 -0.80
CA LYS A 184 11.94 20.91 -1.42
C LYS A 184 11.92 21.01 -2.95
N GLY A 185 10.84 21.50 -3.56
CA GLY A 185 10.67 21.65 -5.00
C GLY A 185 10.22 20.38 -5.73
N LEU A 186 9.78 19.36 -4.99
CA LEU A 186 9.23 18.14 -5.57
C LEU A 186 7.73 18.28 -5.82
N HIS A 187 7.23 17.62 -6.86
CA HIS A 187 5.80 17.50 -7.09
C HIS A 187 5.21 16.42 -6.19
N LEU A 188 4.24 16.78 -5.36
CA LEU A 188 3.44 15.84 -4.59
C LEU A 188 2.11 15.59 -5.30
N ALA A 189 1.76 14.32 -5.54
CA ALA A 189 0.47 13.97 -6.13
C ALA A 189 -0.25 12.87 -5.35
N ILE A 190 -1.55 13.06 -5.12
CA ILE A 190 -2.41 12.07 -4.48
C ILE A 190 -3.19 11.29 -5.55
N MET A 191 -2.95 9.99 -5.63
CA MET A 191 -3.69 9.10 -6.51
C MET A 191 -4.95 8.64 -5.77
N ALA A 192 -6.03 9.39 -5.94
CA ALA A 192 -7.30 9.13 -5.26
C ALA A 192 -8.02 7.90 -5.84
N HIS A 193 -8.64 7.12 -4.96
CA HIS A 193 -9.39 5.92 -5.33
C HIS A 193 -10.89 6.08 -5.04
N TYR A 194 -11.59 6.66 -6.02
CA TYR A 194 -13.05 6.79 -6.05
C TYR A 194 -13.67 5.82 -7.05
N ASN A 195 -14.77 5.18 -6.67
CA ASN A 195 -15.50 4.21 -7.49
C ASN A 195 -16.93 4.66 -7.81
N HIS A 196 -17.50 5.54 -6.99
CA HIS A 196 -18.87 6.02 -7.14
C HIS A 196 -18.99 7.46 -6.64
N GLN A 197 -19.84 8.28 -7.27
CA GLN A 197 -20.02 9.69 -6.92
C GLN A 197 -20.41 9.91 -5.45
N ILE A 198 -21.10 8.96 -4.83
CA ILE A 198 -21.51 9.04 -3.42
C ILE A 198 -20.31 9.08 -2.47
N GLU A 199 -19.16 8.53 -2.86
CA GLU A 199 -17.94 8.58 -2.05
C GLU A 199 -17.38 10.01 -1.93
N LEU A 200 -17.84 10.95 -2.76
CA LEU A 200 -17.53 12.39 -2.63
C LEU A 200 -18.50 13.11 -1.67
N SER A 201 -19.59 12.45 -1.28
CA SER A 201 -20.62 13.00 -0.39
C SER A 201 -20.35 12.55 1.04
N THR A 202 -19.63 13.38 1.81
CA THR A 202 -19.27 13.10 3.20
C THR A 202 -19.63 14.28 4.09
N ASN A 203 -19.98 13.98 5.35
CA ASN A 203 -20.19 14.99 6.40
C ASN A 203 -18.89 15.72 6.78
N ALA A 204 -17.74 15.27 6.28
CA ALA A 204 -16.47 15.97 6.48
C ALA A 204 -16.35 17.28 5.67
N ASN A 205 -17.24 17.52 4.71
CA ASN A 205 -17.28 18.73 3.87
C ASN A 205 -18.27 19.81 4.38
N THR A 206 -18.84 19.64 5.57
CA THR A 206 -19.81 20.55 6.21
C THR A 206 -19.33 21.00 7.56
#